data_AF-A0A5M5D3Z6-F1
#
_entry.id   AF-A0A5M5D3Z6-F1
#
_cell.length_a   1.000
_cell.length_b   1.000
_cell.length_c   1.000
_cell.angle_alpha   90.00
_cell.angle_beta   90.00
_cell.angle_gamma   90.00
#
_symmetry.space_group_name_H-M   'P 1'
#
loop_
_entity.id
_entity.type
_entity.pdbx_description
1 polymer ?
#
loop_
_entity_poly.entity_id
_entity_poly.type
_entity_poly.pdbx_seq_one_letter_code
_entity_poly.pdbx_strand_id
1 'polypeptide(L)'
;MDAKNKPFVTLQNQNDEDVFWIPKPTFNDVLNCVAAFDVMRYLTFVDALNNLSYVEVKNVSSIDECMSTVTIKLIEENSLTRIIENIPRLLFQYVEQAMPTETIHQGKGE
;
A
#
# COMPACT_ATOMS: atom_id res chain seq x y z
N MET A 1 8.19 -21.45 -12.91
CA MET A 1 8.27 -21.00 -11.50
C MET A 1 6.91 -21.22 -10.87
N ASP A 2 6.78 -22.24 -10.03
CA ASP A 2 5.54 -22.54 -9.30
C ASP A 2 5.11 -21.36 -8.44
N ALA A 3 3.84 -20.99 -8.52
CA ALA A 3 3.20 -19.97 -7.67
C ALA A 3 3.30 -20.26 -6.16
N LYS A 4 3.75 -21.47 -5.77
CA LYS A 4 3.82 -21.96 -4.39
C LYS A 4 4.98 -21.41 -3.54
N ASN A 5 5.92 -20.67 -4.12
CA ASN A 5 7.12 -20.20 -3.39
C ASN A 5 7.39 -18.69 -3.46
N LYS A 6 6.37 -17.87 -3.76
CA LYS A 6 6.54 -16.41 -3.69
C LYS A 6 6.63 -15.99 -2.22
N PRO A 7 7.66 -15.23 -1.80
CA PRO A 7 7.78 -14.75 -0.41
C PRO A 7 6.81 -13.61 -0.09
N PHE A 8 5.86 -13.34 -0.99
CA PHE A 8 4.88 -12.26 -0.93
C PHE A 8 3.56 -12.69 -1.57
N VAL A 9 2.48 -12.05 -1.13
CA VAL A 9 1.16 -12.07 -1.74
C VAL A 9 1.06 -10.87 -2.67
N THR A 10 0.62 -11.08 -3.90
CA THR A 10 0.30 -10.01 -4.85
C THR A 10 -1.19 -9.72 -4.76
N LEU A 11 -1.56 -8.48 -4.48
CA LEU A 11 -2.94 -8.00 -4.44
C LEU A 11 -3.09 -6.93 -5.53
N GLN A 12 -4.15 -7.02 -6.31
CA GLN A 12 -4.37 -6.15 -7.46
C GLN A 12 -5.78 -5.56 -7.41
N ASN A 13 -5.94 -4.39 -8.04
CA ASN A 13 -7.25 -3.81 -8.35
C ASN A 13 -7.96 -4.62 -9.46
N GLN A 14 -9.17 -4.21 -9.87
CA GLN A 14 -9.94 -4.99 -10.86
C GLN A 14 -9.38 -4.91 -12.28
N ASN A 15 -8.58 -3.89 -12.57
CA ASN A 15 -8.02 -3.64 -13.89
C ASN A 15 -6.58 -4.18 -14.05
N ASP A 16 -6.05 -4.89 -13.04
CA ASP A 16 -4.68 -5.43 -12.97
C ASP A 16 -3.55 -4.39 -13.00
N GLU A 17 -3.86 -3.09 -12.96
CA GLU A 17 -2.89 -1.99 -13.08
C GLU A 17 -2.26 -1.61 -11.74
N ASP A 18 -3.06 -1.50 -10.67
CA ASP A 18 -2.56 -1.13 -9.35
C ASP A 18 -2.21 -2.37 -8.54
N VAL A 19 -0.92 -2.62 -8.38
CA VAL A 19 -0.41 -3.81 -7.67
C VAL A 19 0.13 -3.43 -6.29
N PHE A 20 -0.21 -4.22 -5.28
CA PHE A 20 0.29 -4.10 -3.92
C PHE A 20 0.83 -5.45 -3.44
N TRP A 21 2.12 -5.50 -3.13
CA TRP A 21 2.81 -6.69 -2.66
C TRP A 21 2.94 -6.69 -1.13
N ILE A 22 2.42 -7.74 -0.50
CA ILE A 22 2.52 -7.97 0.95
C ILE A 22 3.51 -9.11 1.21
N PRO A 23 4.70 -8.84 1.76
CA PRO A 23 5.65 -9.89 2.11
C PRO A 23 5.20 -10.64 3.38
N LYS A 24 5.93 -11.71 3.73
CA LYS A 24 5.83 -12.26 5.09
C LYS A 24 6.21 -11.18 6.13
N PRO A 25 5.47 -11.08 7.25
CA PRO A 25 5.84 -10.17 8.33
C PRO A 25 7.21 -10.54 8.91
N THR A 26 7.93 -9.51 9.35
CA THR A 26 9.15 -9.66 10.15
C THR A 26 8.82 -10.22 11.54
N PHE A 27 9.85 -10.60 12.30
CA PHE A 27 9.69 -11.05 13.69
C PHE A 27 9.06 -10.02 14.63
N ASN A 28 9.03 -8.74 14.22
CA ASN A 28 8.39 -7.65 14.93
C ASN A 28 7.03 -7.28 14.33
N ASP A 29 6.36 -8.17 13.62
CA ASP A 29 5.05 -7.95 12.99
C ASP A 29 4.99 -6.73 12.06
N VAL A 30 6.11 -6.40 11.42
CA VAL A 30 6.19 -5.32 10.43
C VAL A 30 6.16 -5.91 9.03
N LEU A 31 5.35 -5.32 8.17
CA LEU A 31 5.28 -5.55 6.72
C LEU A 31 5.98 -4.39 6.01
N ASN A 32 6.93 -4.71 5.13
CA ASN A 32 7.54 -3.75 4.22
C ASN A 32 6.94 -3.97 2.83
N CYS A 33 5.74 -3.43 2.62
CA CYS A 33 4.99 -3.60 1.39
C CYS A 33 5.58 -2.75 0.27
N VAL A 34 5.34 -3.19 -0.96
CA VAL A 34 5.68 -2.44 -2.18
C VAL A 34 4.40 -2.23 -2.97
N ALA A 35 4.23 -1.05 -3.54
CA ALA A 35 3.12 -0.71 -4.43
C ALA A 35 3.67 -0.35 -5.81
N ALA A 36 3.05 -0.84 -6.88
CA ALA A 36 3.36 -0.50 -8.28
C ALA A 36 2.68 0.80 -8.73
N PHE A 37 2.63 1.77 -7.82
CA PHE A 37 2.19 3.14 -8.07
C PHE A 37 2.81 4.04 -7.00
N ASP A 38 2.81 5.35 -7.26
CA ASP A 38 3.24 6.35 -6.28
C ASP A 38 2.14 6.60 -5.24
N VAL A 39 2.21 5.88 -4.11
CA VAL A 39 1.23 5.98 -3.00
C VAL A 39 1.13 7.41 -2.46
N MET A 40 2.16 8.25 -2.59
CA MET A 40 2.12 9.64 -2.14
C MET A 40 1.13 10.49 -2.92
N ARG A 41 0.74 10.09 -4.14
CA ARG A 41 -0.33 10.74 -4.91
C ARG A 41 -1.73 10.38 -4.41
N TYR A 42 -1.83 9.35 -3.57
CA TYR A 42 -3.09 8.80 -3.06
C TYR A 42 -3.10 8.83 -1.52
N LEU A 43 -2.93 10.01 -0.92
CA LEU A 43 -2.88 10.15 0.54
C LEU A 43 -4.15 9.61 1.23
N THR A 44 -5.31 9.67 0.58
CA THR A 44 -6.56 9.09 1.06
C THR A 44 -6.48 7.56 1.22
N PHE A 45 -5.70 6.87 0.39
CA PHE A 45 -5.42 5.44 0.56
C PHE A 45 -4.57 5.19 1.82
N VAL A 46 -3.56 6.03 2.07
CA VAL A 46 -2.73 5.95 3.29
C VAL A 46 -3.58 6.21 4.54
N ASP A 47 -4.44 7.23 4.51
CA ASP A 47 -5.36 7.53 5.60
C ASP A 47 -6.32 6.37 5.84
N ALA A 48 -6.86 5.77 4.78
CA ALA A 48 -7.73 4.60 4.89
C ALA A 48 -7.02 3.40 5.53
N LEU A 49 -5.75 3.15 5.18
CA LEU A 49 -4.93 2.13 5.84
C LEU A 49 -4.71 2.44 7.32
N ASN A 50 -4.40 3.70 7.65
CA ASN A 50 -4.11 4.09 9.03
C ASN A 50 -5.36 4.15 9.92
N ASN A 51 -6.55 4.25 9.31
CA ASN A 51 -7.84 4.17 10.01
C ASN A 51 -8.26 2.74 10.36
N LEU A 52 -7.57 1.72 9.85
CA LEU A 52 -7.81 0.33 10.23
C LEU A 52 -7.27 0.09 11.64
N SER A 53 -8.15 -0.22 12.59
CA SER A 53 -7.80 -0.35 14.03
C SER A 53 -6.76 -1.44 14.36
N TYR A 54 -6.45 -2.32 13.41
CA TYR A 54 -5.60 -3.49 13.59
C TYR A 54 -4.23 -3.33 12.91
N VAL A 55 -3.96 -2.20 12.25
CA VAL A 55 -2.65 -1.88 11.68
C VAL A 55 -2.28 -0.43 11.92
N GLU A 56 -1.00 -0.12 11.79
CA GLU A 56 -0.49 1.25 11.86
C GLU A 56 0.48 1.47 10.70
N VAL A 57 0.26 2.53 9.92
CA VAL A 57 1.20 2.92 8.87
C VAL A 57 2.36 3.67 9.53
N LYS A 58 3.56 3.09 9.43
CA LYS A 58 4.78 3.65 10.04
C LYS A 58 5.52 4.59 9.11
N ASN A 59 5.55 4.25 7.82
CA ASN A 59 6.27 5.01 6.82
C ASN A 59 5.68 4.79 5.43
N VAL A 60 5.71 5.83 4.61
CA VAL A 60 5.43 5.77 3.18
C VAL A 60 6.57 6.49 2.47
N SER A 61 7.13 5.88 1.43
CA SER A 61 8.18 6.51 0.64
C SER A 61 8.03 6.12 -0.82
N SER A 62 8.04 7.11 -1.71
CA SER A 62 8.18 6.88 -3.15
C SER A 62 9.59 6.39 -3.45
N ILE A 63 9.71 5.42 -4.37
CA ILE A 63 10.97 5.00 -4.97
C ILE A 63 11.16 5.79 -6.26
N ASP A 64 10.13 5.80 -7.10
CA ASP A 64 10.02 6.56 -8.35
C ASP A 64 8.54 6.90 -8.63
N GLU A 65 8.24 7.41 -9.83
CA GLU A 65 6.88 7.82 -10.24
C GLU A 65 5.88 6.66 -10.38
N CYS A 66 6.37 5.42 -10.42
CA CYS A 66 5.59 4.20 -10.64
C CYS A 66 5.70 3.22 -9.48
N MET A 67 6.49 3.50 -8.44
CA MET A 67 6.71 2.55 -7.37
C MET A 67 6.95 3.23 -6.02
N SER A 68 6.39 2.65 -4.97
CA SER A 68 6.54 3.15 -3.60
C SER A 68 6.58 2.01 -2.59
N THR A 69 7.02 2.35 -1.37
CA THR A 69 7.07 1.46 -0.22
C THR A 69 6.12 1.93 0.86
N VAL A 70 5.48 0.98 1.52
CA VAL A 70 4.59 1.23 2.66
C VAL A 70 4.97 0.29 3.80
N THR A 71 5.45 0.86 4.90
CA THR A 71 5.76 0.10 6.12
C THR A 71 4.53 0.08 7.02
N ILE A 72 4.04 -1.11 7.33
CA ILE A 72 2.83 -1.33 8.13
C ILE A 72 3.19 -2.19 9.33
N LYS A 73 2.84 -1.73 10.53
CA LYS A 73 2.92 -2.51 11.77
C LYS A 73 1.57 -3.20 11.99
N LEU A 74 1.58 -4.51 12.18
CA LEU A 74 0.41 -5.28 12.59
C LEU A 74 0.25 -5.15 14.13
N ILE A 75 -0.99 -4.92 14.59
CA ILE A 75 -1.28 -4.65 16.01
C ILE A 75 -1.86 -5.89 16.71
N GLU A 76 -2.70 -6.64 16.02
CA GLU A 76 -3.42 -7.82 16.54
C GLU A 76 -3.00 -9.11 15.80
N GLU A 77 -3.25 -10.27 16.40
CA GLU A 77 -2.92 -11.60 15.84
C GLU A 77 -3.48 -11.83 14.43
N ASN A 78 -4.72 -11.39 14.17
CA ASN A 78 -5.41 -11.60 12.88
C ASN A 78 -5.18 -10.48 11.85
N SER A 79 -4.31 -9.51 12.15
CA SER A 79 -4.14 -8.31 11.33
C SER A 79 -3.65 -8.63 9.92
N LEU A 80 -2.78 -9.64 9.78
CA LEU A 80 -2.24 -10.05 8.48
C LEU A 80 -3.33 -10.55 7.54
N THR A 81 -4.20 -11.46 8.01
CA THR A 81 -5.31 -11.97 7.22
C THR A 81 -6.27 -10.85 6.85
N ARG A 82 -6.62 -10.00 7.83
CA ARG A 82 -7.56 -8.89 7.62
C ARG A 82 -7.00 -7.85 6.64
N ILE A 83 -5.71 -7.52 6.68
CA ILE A 83 -5.14 -6.56 5.73
C ILE A 83 -5.13 -7.13 4.31
N ILE A 84 -4.78 -8.42 4.14
CA ILE A 84 -4.81 -9.11 2.85
C ILE A 84 -6.21 -9.06 2.23
N GLU A 85 -7.26 -9.27 3.04
CA GLU A 85 -8.66 -9.23 2.58
C GLU A 85 -9.15 -7.82 2.23
N ASN A 86 -8.67 -6.79 2.94
CA ASN A 86 -9.16 -5.41 2.77
C ASN A 86 -8.42 -4.63 1.67
N ILE A 87 -7.13 -4.90 1.43
CA ILE A 87 -6.31 -4.14 0.47
C ILE A 87 -6.92 -4.07 -0.93
N PRO A 88 -7.43 -5.15 -1.56
CA PRO A 88 -8.04 -5.06 -2.89
C PRO A 88 -9.20 -4.05 -2.95
N ARG A 89 -10.02 -4.01 -1.91
CA ARG A 89 -11.11 -3.04 -1.79
C ARG A 89 -10.60 -1.62 -1.61
N LEU A 90 -9.55 -1.44 -0.80
CA LEU A 90 -8.94 -0.12 -0.59
C LEU A 90 -8.27 0.42 -1.86
N LEU A 91 -7.57 -0.43 -2.61
CA LEU A 91 -7.00 -0.08 -3.91
C LEU A 91 -8.10 0.40 -4.86
N PHE A 92 -9.20 -0.35 -4.96
CA PHE A 92 -10.33 0.04 -5.80
C PHE A 92 -10.92 1.40 -5.39
N GLN A 93 -11.18 1.60 -4.09
CA GLN A 93 -11.87 2.81 -3.60
C GLN A 93 -11.01 4.07 -3.64
N TYR A 94 -9.71 3.96 -3.37
CA TYR A 94 -8.84 5.11 -3.12
C TYR A 94 -7.73 5.30 -4.15
N VAL A 95 -7.54 4.35 -5.08
CA VAL A 95 -6.53 4.44 -6.14
C VAL A 95 -7.23 4.39 -7.50
N GLU A 96 -7.98 3.32 -7.79
CA GLU A 96 -8.63 3.12 -9.09
C GLU A 96 -9.74 4.15 -9.36
N GLN A 97 -10.59 4.41 -8.38
CA GLN A 97 -11.70 5.39 -8.51
C GLN A 97 -11.27 6.84 -8.23
N ALA A 98 -10.06 7.06 -7.74
CA ALA A 98 -9.61 8.38 -7.30
C ALA A 98 -8.84 9.11 -8.41
N MET A 99 -9.05 10.43 -8.52
CA MET A 99 -8.10 11.27 -9.24
C MET A 99 -6.84 11.38 -8.38
N PRO A 100 -5.63 11.16 -8.93
CA PRO A 100 -4.39 11.36 -8.17
C PRO A 100 -4.34 12.79 -7.66
N THR A 101 -3.88 12.96 -6.42
CA THR A 101 -3.68 14.29 -5.85
C THR A 101 -2.58 14.97 -6.67
N GLU A 102 -2.94 15.99 -7.45
CA GLU A 102 -1.94 16.80 -8.15
C GLU A 102 -1.05 17.44 -7.09
N THR A 103 0.15 16.90 -6.91
CA THR A 103 1.18 17.58 -6.14
C THR A 103 1.67 18.71 -7.04
N ILE A 104 0.95 19.84 -7.03
CA ILE A 104 1.41 21.06 -7.66
C ILE A 104 2.68 21.46 -6.92
N HIS A 105 3.83 21.05 -7.42
CA HIS A 105 5.08 21.73 -7.15
C HIS A 105 4.99 23.11 -7.83
N GLN A 106 4.28 24.04 -7.19
CA GLN A 106 4.46 25.45 -7.44
C GLN A 106 5.85 25.79 -6.91
N GLY A 107 6.86 25.58 -7.76
CA GLY A 107 8.14 26.27 -7.65
C GLY A 107 7.84 27.76 -7.74
N LYS A 108 7.74 28.40 -6.57
CA LYS A 108 7.59 29.84 -6.42
C LYS A 108 8.94 30.38 -5.95
N GLY A 109 9.57 31.20 -6.80
CA GLY A 109 10.83 31.92 -6.55
C GLY A 109 12.05 31.04 -6.79
N GLU A 110 13.06 31.45 -7.54
CA GLU A 110 13.61 32.81 -7.73
C GLU A 110 13.94 33.11 -9.20
#